data_AF-A0A3M1LXX8-F1
#
_entry.id   AF-A0A3M1LXX8-F1
#
_cell.length_a   1.000
_cell.length_b   1.000
_cell.length_c   1.000
_cell.angle_alpha   90.00
_cell.angle_beta   90.00
_cell.angle_gamma   90.00
#
_symmetry.space_group_name_H-M   'P 1'
#
loop_
_entity.id
_entity.type
_entity.pdbx_description
1 polymer ?
#
loop_
_entity_poly.entity_id
_entity_poly.type
_entity_poly.pdbx_seq_one_letter_code
_entity_poly.pdbx_strand_id
1 'polypeptide(L)'
;AFAGLDWGGIEASIGTGRIEEPATLSRAELGMAETGSLVLLSGPDNPVTLTFLGETHFVLLDRADIVGGFDQVWARLRARGVLPRTVNFVTGPSRSADIGQKLQLGAHGPVALHVFLLG
;
A
#
# COMPACT_ATOMS: atom_id res chain seq x y z
N ALA A 1 14.05 1.35 2.27
CA ALA A 1 13.67 2.53 1.43
C ALA A 1 13.55 3.80 2.27
N PHE A 2 12.91 3.73 3.44
CA PHE A 2 12.67 4.92 4.29
C PHE A 2 13.74 5.16 5.36
N ALA A 3 14.48 4.11 5.74
CA ALA A 3 15.58 4.21 6.69
C ALA A 3 16.65 5.16 6.16
N GLY A 4 16.99 6.19 6.94
CA GLY A 4 17.99 7.20 6.59
C GLY A 4 17.45 8.46 5.93
N LEU A 5 16.13 8.55 5.67
CA LEU A 5 15.51 9.83 5.32
C LEU A 5 15.35 10.73 6.55
N ASP A 6 15.36 12.04 6.35
CA ASP A 6 15.09 13.01 7.41
C ASP A 6 13.58 13.14 7.65
N TRP A 7 13.16 12.78 8.85
CA TRP A 7 11.78 12.86 9.32
C TRP A 7 11.59 13.92 10.39
N GLY A 8 12.59 14.75 10.71
CA GLY A 8 12.58 15.67 11.85
C GLY A 8 11.49 16.76 11.82
N GLY A 9 10.81 16.94 10.68
CA GLY A 9 9.67 17.85 10.53
C GLY A 9 8.31 17.25 10.90
N ILE A 10 8.23 15.95 11.22
CA ILE A 10 6.98 15.27 11.60
C ILE A 10 7.21 14.35 12.80
N GLU A 11 6.13 14.03 13.52
CA GLU A 11 6.15 12.90 14.44
C GLU A 11 5.98 11.60 13.64
N ALA A 12 6.89 10.65 13.83
CA ALA A 12 6.89 9.39 13.10
C ALA A 12 7.11 8.21 14.04
N SER A 13 6.32 7.15 13.84
CA SER A 13 6.51 5.84 14.46
C SER A 13 6.99 4.83 13.41
N ILE A 14 7.77 3.83 13.83
CA ILE A 14 8.27 2.77 12.94
C ILE A 14 7.71 1.43 13.43
N GLY A 15 7.13 0.67 12.51
CA GLY A 15 6.62 -0.67 12.76
C GLY A 15 5.23 -0.90 12.17
N THR A 16 4.39 -1.63 12.90
CA THR A 16 3.01 -1.92 12.49
C THR A 16 2.13 -0.67 12.60
N GLY A 17 1.29 -0.44 11.60
CA GLY A 17 0.23 0.57 11.69
C GLY A 17 -0.73 0.31 12.85
N ARG A 18 -1.37 1.37 13.35
CA ARG A 18 -2.35 1.37 14.44
C ARG A 18 -3.54 2.22 14.03
N ILE A 19 -4.69 2.04 14.68
CA ILE A 19 -5.95 2.72 14.32
C ILE A 19 -5.87 4.22 14.60
N GLU A 20 -5.06 4.61 15.58
CA GLU A 20 -4.92 5.99 16.02
C GLU A 20 -3.97 6.80 15.13
N GLU A 21 -3.25 6.15 14.21
CA GLU A 21 -2.31 6.82 13.32
C GLU A 21 -3.08 7.58 12.23
N PRO A 22 -2.92 8.92 12.12
CA PRO A 22 -3.64 9.69 11.11
C PRO A 22 -3.19 9.35 9.68
N ALA A 23 -1.96 8.83 9.54
CA ALA A 23 -1.43 8.40 8.27
C ALA A 23 -0.45 7.23 8.42
N THR A 24 -0.38 6.40 7.38
CA THR A 24 0.60 5.34 7.24
C THR A 24 1.40 5.52 5.95
N LEU A 25 2.62 5.01 5.94
CA LEU A 25 3.51 5.06 4.78
C LEU A 25 3.99 3.65 4.42
N SER A 26 3.85 3.27 3.15
CA SER A 26 4.41 2.01 2.64
C SER A 26 5.08 2.17 1.28
N ARG A 27 5.70 1.09 0.83
CA ARG A 27 6.21 0.95 -0.54
C ARG A 27 5.42 -0.13 -1.27
N ALA A 28 4.97 0.15 -2.49
CA ALA A 28 4.49 -0.88 -3.41
C ALA A 28 5.67 -1.58 -4.08
N GLU A 29 5.58 -2.90 -4.17
CA GLU A 29 6.55 -3.70 -4.92
C GLU A 29 6.34 -3.51 -6.43
N LEU A 30 5.08 -3.49 -6.86
CA LEU A 30 4.69 -3.27 -8.26
C LEU A 30 3.42 -2.41 -8.33
N GLY A 31 3.23 -1.74 -9.45
CA GLY A 31 1.94 -1.17 -9.85
C GLY A 31 1.38 -1.96 -11.03
N MET A 32 0.08 -2.27 -11.03
CA MET A 32 -0.57 -2.97 -12.14
C MET A 32 -1.51 -2.01 -12.86
N ALA A 33 -1.13 -1.62 -14.08
CA ALA A 33 -1.81 -0.60 -14.86
C ALA A 33 -3.23 -1.01 -15.28
N GLU A 34 -3.45 -2.28 -15.60
CA GLU A 34 -4.73 -2.84 -16.06
C GLU A 34 -5.93 -2.45 -15.19
N THR A 35 -5.76 -2.47 -13.87
CA THR A 35 -6.81 -2.12 -12.90
C THR A 35 -6.47 -0.90 -12.05
N GLY A 36 -5.27 -0.33 -12.21
CA GLY A 36 -4.77 0.72 -11.32
C GLY A 36 -4.53 0.21 -9.90
N SER A 37 -3.99 -1.01 -9.74
CA SER A 37 -3.76 -1.62 -8.43
C SER A 37 -2.31 -1.48 -7.97
N LEU A 38 -2.12 -1.28 -6.68
CA LEU A 38 -0.83 -1.42 -6.01
C LEU A 38 -0.65 -2.87 -5.55
N VAL A 39 0.55 -3.42 -5.72
CA VAL A 39 0.94 -4.74 -5.22
C VAL A 39 1.84 -4.55 -4.00
N LEU A 40 1.27 -4.79 -2.81
CA LEU A 40 1.95 -4.61 -1.52
C LEU A 40 2.31 -5.98 -0.93
N LEU A 41 3.59 -6.16 -0.62
CA LEU A 41 4.11 -7.40 -0.04
C LEU A 41 4.27 -7.23 1.47
N SER A 42 3.84 -8.23 2.25
CA SER A 42 4.12 -8.23 3.69
C SER A 42 5.61 -8.42 3.96
N GLY A 43 6.17 -7.63 4.87
CA GLY A 43 7.51 -7.82 5.38
C GLY A 43 7.76 -7.02 6.65
N PRO A 44 8.93 -7.17 7.28
CA PRO A 44 9.31 -6.39 8.47
C PRO A 44 9.32 -4.87 8.18
N ASP A 45 9.78 -4.49 6.98
CA ASP A 45 9.81 -3.08 6.54
C ASP A 45 8.50 -2.61 5.91
N ASN A 46 7.55 -3.53 5.72
CA ASN A 46 6.24 -3.23 5.14
C ASN A 46 5.13 -4.06 5.80
N PRO A 47 4.85 -3.84 7.10
CA PRO A 47 3.80 -4.57 7.80
C PRO A 47 2.44 -4.36 7.14
N VAL A 48 1.69 -5.46 7.01
CA VAL A 48 0.38 -5.47 6.34
C VAL A 48 -0.59 -4.46 6.95
N THR A 49 -0.49 -4.19 8.26
CA THR A 49 -1.37 -3.26 8.95
C THR A 49 -1.25 -1.81 8.47
N LEU A 50 -0.11 -1.42 7.89
CA LEU A 50 0.05 -0.09 7.30
C LEU A 50 -0.92 0.16 6.14
N THR A 51 -1.34 -0.90 5.45
CA THR A 51 -2.29 -0.82 4.32
C THR A 51 -3.72 -0.52 4.75
N PHE A 52 -4.07 -0.74 6.02
CA PHE A 52 -5.48 -0.78 6.44
C PHE A 52 -5.83 0.13 7.61
N LEU A 53 -4.89 0.40 8.53
CA LEU A 53 -5.26 0.98 9.83
C LEU A 53 -5.15 2.51 9.90
N GLY A 54 -4.30 3.13 9.07
CA GLY A 54 -4.24 4.59 9.00
C GLY A 54 -5.41 5.18 8.24
N GLU A 55 -5.86 6.38 8.62
CA GLU A 55 -6.91 7.10 7.90
C GLU A 55 -6.46 7.46 6.47
N THR A 56 -5.22 7.95 6.34
CA THR A 56 -4.57 8.21 5.05
C THR A 56 -3.43 7.25 4.79
N HIS A 57 -3.41 6.59 3.63
CA HIS A 57 -2.32 5.73 3.23
C HIS A 57 -1.47 6.39 2.15
N PHE A 58 -0.20 6.62 2.45
CA PHE A 58 0.81 7.08 1.50
C PHE A 58 1.60 5.89 0.99
N VAL A 59 1.76 5.78 -0.34
CA VAL A 59 2.50 4.68 -0.97
C VAL A 59 3.52 5.21 -1.96
N LEU A 60 4.77 4.80 -1.80
CA LEU A 60 5.80 5.01 -2.81
C LEU A 60 5.80 3.86 -3.81
N LEU A 61 5.88 4.20 -5.10
CA LEU A 61 5.99 3.24 -6.19
C LEU A 61 7.07 3.74 -7.17
N ASP A 62 8.02 2.87 -7.50
CA ASP A 62 8.97 3.16 -8.57
C ASP A 62 8.25 3.06 -9.92
N ARG A 63 8.45 4.06 -10.80
CA ARG A 63 7.84 4.06 -12.13
C ARG A 63 8.30 2.86 -12.97
N ALA A 64 9.51 2.38 -12.77
CA ALA A 64 10.04 1.20 -13.47
C ALA A 64 9.38 -0.11 -13.02
N ASP A 65 8.67 -0.10 -11.88
CA ASP A 65 7.96 -1.24 -11.31
C ASP A 65 6.46 -1.27 -11.69
N ILE A 66 6.04 -0.41 -12.61
CA ILE A 66 4.69 -0.47 -13.20
C ILE A 66 4.66 -1.52 -14.32
N VAL A 67 3.77 -2.50 -14.17
CA VAL A 67 3.52 -3.58 -15.12
C VAL A 67 2.11 -3.48 -15.70
N GLY A 68 1.91 -4.11 -16.85
CA GLY A 68 0.64 -4.12 -17.57
C GLY A 68 -0.48 -4.81 -16.79
N GLY A 69 -0.30 -6.08 -16.41
CA GLY A 69 -1.37 -6.91 -15.85
C GLY A 69 -0.89 -8.05 -14.96
N PHE A 70 -1.83 -8.90 -14.53
CA PHE A 70 -1.59 -9.95 -13.53
C PHE A 70 -0.46 -10.93 -13.90
N ASP A 71 -0.37 -11.33 -15.17
CA ASP A 71 0.65 -12.27 -15.61
C ASP A 71 2.07 -11.74 -15.35
N GLN A 72 2.27 -10.45 -15.59
CA GLN A 72 3.55 -9.78 -15.35
C GLN A 72 3.83 -9.61 -13.85
N VAL A 73 2.80 -9.28 -13.05
CA VAL A 73 2.92 -9.25 -11.58
C VAL A 73 3.43 -10.60 -11.08
N TRP A 74 2.74 -11.69 -11.43
CA TRP A 74 3.11 -13.01 -10.91
C TRP A 74 4.42 -13.53 -11.49
N ALA A 75 4.77 -13.20 -12.74
CA ALA A 75 6.08 -13.52 -13.29
C ALA A 75 7.21 -12.85 -12.49
N ARG A 76 7.08 -11.53 -12.20
CA ARG A 76 8.04 -10.81 -11.35
C ARG A 76 8.07 -11.38 -9.94
N LEU A 77 6.91 -11.70 -9.37
CA LEU A 77 6.83 -12.25 -8.01
C LEU A 77 7.41 -13.66 -7.86
N ARG A 78 7.40 -14.49 -8.91
CA ARG A 78 8.07 -15.79 -8.90
C ARG A 78 9.58 -15.67 -9.12
N ALA A 79 10.02 -14.74 -9.95
CA ALA A 79 11.45 -14.53 -10.24
C ALA A 79 12.26 -14.07 -9.02
N ARG A 80 11.63 -13.36 -8.08
CA ARG A 80 12.22 -12.96 -6.78
C ARG A 80 12.40 -14.11 -5.78
N GLY A 81 11.91 -15.32 -6.09
CA GLY A 81 12.07 -16.50 -5.24
C GLY A 81 10.97 -16.63 -4.18
N VAL A 82 11.34 -16.60 -2.89
CA VAL A 82 10.40 -16.86 -1.80
C VAL A 82 9.32 -15.78 -1.73
N LEU A 83 8.06 -16.21 -1.82
CA LEU A 83 6.91 -15.31 -1.71
C LEU A 83 6.72 -14.86 -0.26
N PRO A 84 6.27 -13.61 -0.04
CA PRO A 84 5.91 -13.14 1.29
C PRO A 84 4.68 -13.88 1.81
N ARG A 85 4.40 -13.75 3.11
CA ARG A 85 3.21 -14.34 3.74
C ARG A 85 1.91 -13.84 3.08
N THR A 86 1.87 -12.59 2.64
CA THR A 86 0.72 -12.02 1.94
C THR A 86 1.14 -11.14 0.77
N VAL A 87 0.38 -11.22 -0.32
CA VAL A 87 0.41 -10.29 -1.46
C VAL A 87 -0.94 -9.58 -1.49
N ASN A 88 -0.96 -8.27 -1.23
CA ASN A 88 -2.19 -7.48 -1.24
C ASN A 88 -2.28 -6.68 -2.55
N PHE A 89 -3.40 -6.82 -3.25
CA PHE A 89 -3.74 -6.01 -4.41
C PHE A 89 -4.71 -4.92 -3.95
N VAL A 90 -4.29 -3.67 -3.98
CA VAL A 90 -5.08 -2.52 -3.49
C VAL A 90 -5.45 -1.62 -4.66
N THR A 91 -6.74 -1.52 -4.95
CA THR A 91 -7.29 -0.77 -6.08
C THR A 91 -8.00 0.49 -5.58
N GLY A 92 -7.22 1.48 -5.17
CA GLY A 92 -7.75 2.73 -4.64
C GLY A 92 -8.07 2.71 -3.13
N PRO A 93 -8.61 3.82 -2.59
CA PRO A 93 -8.98 3.94 -1.18
C PRO A 93 -10.21 3.09 -0.83
N SER A 94 -10.38 2.81 0.47
CA SER A 94 -11.52 2.04 0.96
C SER A 94 -12.83 2.82 0.83
N ARG A 95 -13.71 2.33 -0.04
CA ARG A 95 -15.07 2.84 -0.22
C ARG A 95 -16.05 1.67 -0.22
N SER A 96 -16.83 1.54 0.85
CA SER A 96 -17.85 0.51 0.96
C SER A 96 -19.23 1.16 0.84
N ALA A 97 -19.96 0.83 -0.23
CA ALA A 97 -21.37 1.22 -0.41
C ALA A 97 -22.35 0.14 0.12
N ASP A 98 -21.82 -0.96 0.64
CA ASP A 98 -22.55 -2.20 0.96
C ASP A 98 -23.01 -2.28 2.43
N ILE A 99 -23.01 -1.16 3.16
CA ILE A 99 -23.61 -1.07 4.50
C ILE A 99 -24.86 -0.20 4.40
N GLY A 100 -26.01 -0.85 4.19
CA GLY A 100 -27.31 -0.17 4.17
C GLY A 100 -27.49 0.83 3.02
N GLN A 101 -26.84 0.61 1.88
CA GLN A 101 -26.84 1.50 0.71
C GLN A 101 -26.32 2.92 0.97
N LYS A 102 -25.59 3.11 2.08
CA LYS A 102 -24.89 4.36 2.38
C LYS A 102 -23.40 4.14 2.13
N LEU A 103 -22.79 5.13 1.51
CA LEU A 103 -21.34 5.18 1.39
C LEU A 103 -20.73 5.36 2.78
N GLN A 104 -20.11 4.30 3.29
CA GLN A 104 -19.24 4.37 4.44
C GLN A 104 -17.80 4.48 3.95
N LEU A 105 -17.17 5.60 4.28
CA LEU A 105 -15.75 5.80 4.05
C LEU A 105 -14.97 5.14 5.20
N GLY A 106 -13.88 4.44 4.87
CA GLY A 106 -12.91 3.97 5.86
C GLY A 106 -13.29 2.73 6.68
N ALA A 107 -14.36 2.01 6.35
CA ALA A 107 -14.78 0.84 7.15
C ALA A 107 -13.78 -0.34 7.12
N HIS A 108 -13.05 -0.50 6.02
CA HIS A 108 -12.18 -1.66 5.78
C HIS A 108 -10.78 -1.29 5.27
N GLY A 109 -10.36 -0.04 5.48
CA GLY A 109 -9.08 0.48 5.01
C GLY A 109 -9.03 2.01 5.01
N PRO A 110 -7.98 2.62 4.45
CA PRO A 110 -7.79 4.06 4.47
C PRO A 110 -8.90 4.80 3.71
N VAL A 111 -9.30 5.95 4.23
CA VAL A 111 -10.24 6.90 3.60
C VAL A 111 -9.61 7.55 2.38
N ALA A 112 -8.31 7.86 2.45
CA ALA A 112 -7.54 8.49 1.40
C ALA A 112 -6.29 7.66 1.04
N LEU A 113 -5.97 7.58 -0.24
CA LEU A 113 -4.78 6.91 -0.77
C LEU A 113 -4.03 7.88 -1.67
N HIS A 114 -2.75 8.11 -1.37
CA HIS A 114 -1.87 8.96 -2.16
C HIS A 114 -0.67 8.13 -2.64
N VAL A 115 -0.43 8.15 -3.95
CA VAL A 115 0.67 7.40 -4.56
C VAL A 115 1.73 8.37 -5.06
N PHE A 116 2.97 8.17 -4.61
CA PHE A 116 4.13 8.92 -5.07
C PHE A 116 4.92 8.06 -6.06
N LEU A 117 4.98 8.51 -7.31
CA LEU A 117 5.80 7.86 -8.34
C LEU A 117 7.23 8.39 -8.27
N LEU A 118 8.18 7.48 -8.11
CA LEU A 118 9.62 7.78 -8.19
C LEU A 118 10.11 7.57 -9.62
N GLY A 119 10.96 8.47 -10.11
CA GLY A 119 11.49 8.49 -11.48
C GLY A 119 12.96 8.12 -11.57
#